data_AF-A0A1H9H3M7-F1
#
_entry.id   AF-A0A1H9H3M7-F1
#
_cell.length_a   1.000
_cell.length_b   1.000
_cell.length_c   1.000
_cell.angle_alpha   90.00
_cell.angle_beta   90.00
_cell.angle_gamma   90.00
#
_symmetry.space_group_name_H-M   'P 1'
#
loop_
_entity.id
_entity.type
_entity.pdbx_description
1 polymer ?
#
loop_
_entity_poly.entity_id
_entity_poly.type
_entity_poly.pdbx_seq_one_letter_code
_entity_poly.pdbx_strand_id
1 'polypeptide(L)'
;TLLLSNKVVVEEEKADKKAINDTEINHPTASDGGGFNEYQYSLDGELKTKDALTAKIKHDGNLIASYLTAKYGDYELTDAIKTELKNIYEEAFTLSQYETIEQRTSTYYDSEAKITYYWNGSSWQSTACTYRYAIFHTDLNTKPLDDVLKAHLATEEQKRFYDLYKSTSGQKDYLFGGNEARDDIYKYQYEPEEYVAIYGEADLSFSDAEAQLIYDVASTQLGRAYHWGGSTVASGFDCSGFVYWVMNTSGVATFPRTSANVMLKTFCDPVTAGEAKPGDLIFFQGTYDTIGASHVGIYLGNNQMIHCGDPIKITNITTNYWTSHFYTFARIKDTYR
;
A
#
# COMPACT_ATOMS: atom_id res chain seq x y z
N THR A 1 9.47 -6.44 9.07
CA THR A 1 10.15 -6.81 7.81
C THR A 1 9.22 -6.99 6.62
N LEU A 2 8.17 -7.81 6.74
CA LEU A 2 7.27 -8.17 5.64
C LEU A 2 6.67 -7.00 4.83
N LEU A 3 6.17 -5.96 5.49
CA LEU A 3 5.66 -4.77 4.81
C LEU A 3 6.74 -4.02 4.03
N LEU A 4 7.92 -3.89 4.61
CA LEU A 4 9.03 -3.15 4.00
C LEU A 4 9.51 -3.89 2.75
N SER A 5 9.51 -5.24 2.78
CA SER A 5 9.78 -6.06 1.60
C SER A 5 8.76 -5.82 0.48
N ASN A 6 7.48 -5.74 0.82
CA ASN A 6 6.41 -5.42 -0.13
C ASN A 6 6.57 -4.02 -0.74
N LYS A 7 6.92 -3.04 0.09
CA LYS A 7 7.12 -1.65 -0.34
C LYS A 7 8.15 -1.53 -1.46
N VAL A 8 9.21 -2.34 -1.46
CA VAL A 8 10.21 -2.34 -2.54
C VAL A 8 9.55 -2.61 -3.90
N VAL A 9 8.69 -3.64 -3.98
CA VAL A 9 8.02 -4.01 -5.22
C VAL A 9 6.95 -2.97 -5.61
N VAL A 10 6.24 -2.41 -4.62
CA VAL A 10 5.25 -1.36 -4.85
C VAL A 10 5.86 -0.07 -5.40
N GLU A 11 7.08 0.27 -4.99
CA GLU A 11 7.79 1.44 -5.51
C GLU A 11 8.13 1.27 -6.99
N GLU A 12 8.59 0.09 -7.40
CA GLU A 12 8.84 -0.23 -8.82
C GLU A 12 7.53 -0.25 -9.62
N GLU A 13 6.46 -0.86 -9.09
CA GLU A 13 5.13 -0.85 -9.71
C GLU A 13 4.63 0.58 -9.99
N LYS A 14 4.77 1.47 -9.00
CA LYS A 14 4.39 2.88 -9.15
C LYS A 14 5.25 3.59 -10.19
N ALA A 15 6.55 3.30 -10.22
CA ALA A 15 7.47 3.89 -11.18
C ALA A 15 7.07 3.52 -12.62
N ASP A 16 6.82 2.24 -12.89
CA ASP A 16 6.41 1.78 -14.22
C ASP A 16 5.03 2.30 -14.62
N LYS A 17 4.06 2.24 -13.71
CA LYS A 17 2.73 2.81 -13.98
C LYS A 17 2.80 4.29 -14.30
N LYS A 18 3.65 5.05 -13.59
CA LYS A 18 3.89 6.46 -13.86
C LYS A 18 4.59 6.66 -15.20
N ALA A 19 5.61 5.87 -15.52
CA ALA A 19 6.33 5.94 -16.80
C ALA A 19 5.39 5.69 -17.98
N ILE A 20 4.51 4.68 -17.88
CA ILE A 20 3.47 4.40 -18.87
C ILE A 20 2.49 5.58 -18.94
N ASN A 21 1.95 6.04 -17.81
CA ASN A 21 0.93 7.10 -17.79
C ASN A 21 1.44 8.45 -18.31
N ASP A 22 2.72 8.75 -18.11
CA ASP A 22 3.33 10.01 -18.52
C ASP A 22 4.01 9.91 -19.89
N THR A 23 3.84 8.81 -20.63
CA THR A 23 4.52 8.56 -21.92
C THR A 23 4.40 9.76 -22.87
N GLU A 24 3.19 10.26 -23.12
CA GLU A 24 2.97 11.36 -24.06
C GLU A 24 3.53 12.70 -23.54
N ILE A 25 3.60 12.86 -22.23
CA ILE A 25 4.11 14.07 -21.56
C ILE A 25 5.64 14.09 -21.57
N ASN A 26 6.26 12.93 -21.30
CA ASN A 26 7.71 12.79 -21.19
C ASN A 26 8.38 12.69 -22.56
N HIS A 27 7.65 12.23 -23.59
CA HIS A 27 8.16 12.07 -24.94
C HIS A 27 7.33 12.87 -25.95
N PRO A 28 7.30 14.21 -25.86
CA PRO A 28 6.47 15.05 -26.74
C PRO A 28 7.09 15.22 -28.14
N THR A 29 8.38 14.95 -28.28
CA THR A 29 9.15 15.20 -29.50
C THR A 29 9.94 13.97 -29.92
N ALA A 30 9.84 13.63 -31.20
CA ALA A 30 10.67 12.67 -31.91
C ALA A 30 12.14 13.13 -31.99
N SER A 31 13.06 12.20 -32.22
CA SER A 31 14.50 12.45 -32.26
C SER A 31 14.95 13.44 -33.35
N ASP A 32 14.12 13.68 -34.37
CA ASP A 32 14.38 14.64 -35.44
C ASP A 32 13.83 16.05 -35.16
N GLY A 33 13.29 16.28 -33.96
CA GLY A 33 12.75 17.58 -33.53
C GLY A 33 11.30 17.81 -33.91
N GLY A 34 10.64 16.88 -34.62
CA GLY A 34 9.19 16.89 -34.83
C GLY A 34 8.40 16.32 -33.65
N GLY A 35 7.07 16.38 -33.69
CA GLY A 35 6.21 15.61 -32.77
C GLY A 35 6.07 14.15 -33.21
N PHE A 36 5.63 13.29 -32.29
CA PHE A 36 5.18 11.94 -32.62
C PHE A 36 3.83 11.98 -33.32
N ASN A 37 3.66 11.13 -34.33
CA ASN A 37 2.39 10.96 -35.04
C ASN A 37 1.46 9.98 -34.32
N GLU A 38 2.04 9.02 -33.57
CA GLU A 38 1.31 7.96 -32.88
C GLU A 38 2.07 7.52 -31.62
N TYR A 39 1.32 7.15 -30.58
CA TYR A 39 1.84 6.44 -29.42
C TYR A 39 1.20 5.05 -29.41
N GLN A 40 2.04 4.02 -29.39
CA GLN A 40 1.62 2.62 -29.40
C GLN A 40 1.95 1.97 -28.06
N TYR A 41 1.00 1.21 -27.56
CA TYR A 41 1.11 0.48 -26.30
C TYR A 41 0.96 -1.01 -26.59
N SER A 42 1.94 -1.81 -26.18
CA SER A 42 1.95 -3.25 -26.39
C SER A 42 2.04 -3.98 -25.07
N LEU A 43 1.25 -5.05 -24.92
CA LEU A 43 1.34 -6.00 -23.82
C LEU A 43 1.66 -7.37 -24.40
N ASP A 44 2.80 -7.94 -24.01
CA ASP A 44 3.27 -9.26 -24.45
C ASP A 44 3.28 -9.41 -25.99
N GLY A 45 3.62 -8.32 -26.70
CA GLY A 45 3.69 -8.27 -28.17
C GLY A 45 2.37 -7.96 -28.88
N GLU A 46 1.27 -7.79 -28.15
CA GLU A 46 -0.03 -7.39 -28.71
C GLU A 46 -0.36 -5.94 -28.41
N LEU A 47 -0.80 -5.18 -29.43
CA LEU A 47 -1.30 -3.81 -29.21
C LEU A 47 -2.50 -3.79 -28.26
N LYS A 48 -2.43 -2.95 -27.22
CA LYS A 48 -3.47 -2.73 -26.22
C LYS A 48 -3.63 -1.24 -25.90
N THR A 49 -4.53 -0.93 -24.99
CA THR A 49 -4.67 0.42 -24.42
C THR A 49 -3.65 0.65 -23.31
N LYS A 50 -3.31 1.92 -23.06
CA LYS A 50 -2.49 2.34 -21.91
C LYS A 50 -2.98 1.76 -20.58
N ASP A 51 -4.30 1.81 -20.36
CA ASP A 51 -4.94 1.28 -19.16
C ASP A 51 -4.79 -0.24 -19.02
N ALA A 52 -4.72 -0.98 -20.13
CA ALA A 52 -4.52 -2.42 -20.09
C ALA A 52 -3.11 -2.80 -19.61
N LEU A 53 -2.10 -2.01 -19.97
CA LEU A 53 -0.73 -2.19 -19.47
C LEU A 53 -0.68 -1.90 -17.97
N THR A 54 -1.19 -0.75 -17.53
CA THR A 54 -1.16 -0.38 -16.10
C THR A 54 -1.98 -1.32 -15.23
N ALA A 55 -3.12 -1.83 -15.72
CA ALA A 55 -3.92 -2.82 -15.01
C ALA A 55 -3.22 -4.19 -14.88
N LYS A 56 -2.26 -4.50 -15.77
CA LYS A 56 -1.50 -5.75 -15.75
C LYS A 56 -0.41 -5.76 -14.67
N ILE A 57 0.19 -4.60 -14.39
CA ILE A 57 1.23 -4.48 -13.35
C ILE A 57 0.55 -4.57 -11.97
N LYS A 58 0.79 -5.69 -11.30
CA LYS A 58 0.28 -5.97 -9.95
C LYS A 58 1.33 -6.72 -9.16
N HIS A 59 1.56 -6.30 -7.93
CA HIS A 59 2.24 -7.11 -6.93
C HIS A 59 1.25 -8.02 -6.19
N ASP A 60 1.74 -9.11 -5.60
CA ASP A 60 0.97 -9.93 -4.65
C ASP A 60 1.82 -10.09 -3.40
N GLY A 61 1.35 -9.49 -2.30
CA GLY A 61 2.13 -9.47 -1.07
C GLY A 61 2.22 -10.82 -0.37
N ASN A 62 1.27 -11.72 -0.58
CA ASN A 62 1.34 -13.09 -0.08
C ASN A 62 2.40 -13.89 -0.83
N LEU A 63 2.52 -13.71 -2.15
CA LEU A 63 3.59 -14.36 -2.92
C LEU A 63 4.98 -13.88 -2.47
N ILE A 64 5.17 -12.56 -2.31
CA ILE A 64 6.44 -11.99 -1.85
C ILE A 64 6.77 -12.49 -0.43
N ALA A 65 5.79 -12.46 0.47
CA ALA A 65 5.93 -12.98 1.83
C ALA A 65 6.34 -14.45 1.85
N SER A 66 5.60 -15.28 1.13
CA SER A 66 5.83 -16.72 1.04
C SER A 66 7.22 -17.03 0.50
N TYR A 67 7.66 -16.27 -0.51
CA TYR A 67 8.97 -16.40 -1.12
C TYR A 67 10.10 -16.11 -0.12
N LEU A 68 10.04 -14.97 0.56
CA LEU A 68 11.09 -14.56 1.50
C LEU A 68 11.16 -15.50 2.70
N THR A 69 10.02 -15.90 3.25
CA THR A 69 9.98 -16.86 4.37
C THR A 69 10.47 -18.24 3.93
N ALA A 70 10.13 -18.70 2.73
CA ALA A 70 10.63 -19.97 2.22
C ALA A 70 12.15 -19.93 1.96
N LYS A 71 12.68 -18.82 1.44
CA LYS A 71 14.09 -18.70 1.08
C LYS A 71 15.00 -18.45 2.26
N TYR A 72 14.61 -17.55 3.16
CA TYR A 72 15.46 -17.04 4.24
C TYR A 72 15.03 -17.50 5.64
N GLY A 73 13.81 -18.01 5.80
CA GLY A 73 13.26 -18.33 7.12
C GLY A 73 12.95 -17.06 7.91
N ASP A 74 13.62 -16.89 9.03
CA ASP A 74 13.61 -15.63 9.79
C ASP A 74 14.63 -14.65 9.19
N TYR A 75 14.20 -13.43 8.88
CA TYR A 75 14.99 -12.50 8.08
C TYR A 75 14.75 -11.03 8.42
N GLU A 76 15.81 -10.23 8.24
CA GLU A 76 15.77 -8.77 8.22
C GLU A 76 15.86 -8.26 6.78
N LEU A 77 15.31 -7.06 6.51
CA LEU A 77 15.34 -6.49 5.16
C LEU A 77 16.68 -5.81 4.89
N THR A 78 17.64 -6.60 4.42
CA THR A 78 18.96 -6.13 3.98
C THR A 78 18.92 -5.54 2.57
N ASP A 79 19.93 -4.74 2.20
CA ASP A 79 20.04 -4.19 0.83
C ASP A 79 20.21 -5.28 -0.24
N ALA A 80 20.77 -6.43 0.12
CA ALA A 80 20.84 -7.59 -0.76
C ALA A 80 19.43 -8.13 -1.08
N ILE A 81 18.56 -8.25 -0.07
CA ILE A 81 17.17 -8.68 -0.27
C ILE A 81 16.37 -7.64 -1.06
N LYS A 82 16.57 -6.34 -0.80
CA LYS A 82 15.92 -5.28 -1.60
C LYS A 82 16.32 -5.36 -3.07
N THR A 83 17.62 -5.52 -3.34
CA THR A 83 18.15 -5.68 -4.69
C THR A 83 17.58 -6.91 -5.37
N GLU A 84 17.49 -8.03 -4.65
CA GLU A 84 16.89 -9.25 -5.18
C GLU A 84 15.41 -9.07 -5.55
N LEU A 85 14.61 -8.44 -4.68
CA LEU A 85 13.21 -8.16 -4.95
C LEU A 85 13.01 -7.24 -6.17
N LYS A 86 13.87 -6.23 -6.32
CA LYS A 86 13.89 -5.37 -7.51
C LYS A 86 14.17 -6.17 -8.78
N ASN A 87 15.20 -7.02 -8.76
CA ASN A 87 15.55 -7.86 -9.90
C ASN A 87 14.42 -8.83 -10.27
N ILE A 88 13.75 -9.42 -9.27
CA ILE A 88 12.59 -10.30 -9.48
C ILE A 88 11.44 -9.52 -10.12
N TYR A 89 11.19 -8.29 -9.67
CA TYR A 89 10.17 -7.42 -10.29
C TYR A 89 10.51 -7.12 -11.75
N GLU A 90 11.75 -6.72 -12.05
CA GLU A 90 12.20 -6.41 -13.42
C GLU A 90 12.18 -7.65 -14.35
N GLU A 91 12.35 -8.85 -13.77
CA GLU A 91 12.18 -10.11 -14.51
C GLU A 91 10.70 -10.44 -14.78
N ALA A 92 9.81 -10.09 -13.85
CA ALA A 92 8.37 -10.30 -13.98
C ALA A 92 7.70 -9.26 -14.88
N PHE A 93 8.20 -8.03 -14.89
CA PHE A 93 7.68 -6.89 -15.63
C PHE A 93 8.83 -6.15 -16.30
N THR A 94 8.94 -6.30 -17.62
CA THR A 94 9.96 -5.61 -18.41
C THR A 94 9.29 -4.53 -19.25
N LEU A 95 9.44 -3.27 -18.83
CA LEU A 95 9.00 -2.09 -19.56
C LEU A 95 10.09 -1.63 -20.53
N SER A 96 9.72 -1.37 -21.78
CA SER A 96 10.62 -0.82 -22.81
C SER A 96 9.92 0.31 -23.55
N GLN A 97 10.64 1.43 -23.71
CA GLN A 97 10.12 2.61 -24.41
C GLN A 97 11.13 3.06 -25.47
N TYR A 98 10.66 3.22 -26.71
CA TYR A 98 11.54 3.51 -27.84
C TYR A 98 10.78 4.16 -29.01
N GLU A 99 11.53 4.78 -29.91
CA GLU A 99 11.00 5.40 -31.13
C GLU A 99 11.24 4.51 -32.36
N THR A 100 10.27 4.49 -33.27
CA THR A 100 10.48 4.09 -34.66
C THR A 100 10.01 5.17 -35.62
N ILE A 101 10.78 5.40 -36.68
CA ILE A 101 10.44 6.33 -37.75
C ILE A 101 10.22 5.55 -39.04
N GLU A 102 9.01 5.65 -39.60
CA GLU A 102 8.63 5.03 -40.87
C GLU A 102 8.50 6.07 -41.99
N GLN A 103 8.63 5.63 -43.23
CA GLN A 103 8.17 6.41 -44.39
C GLN A 103 6.84 5.84 -44.89
N ARG A 104 5.79 6.65 -44.90
CA ARG A 104 4.45 6.27 -45.33
C ARG A 104 4.00 7.07 -46.55
N THR A 105 2.98 6.56 -47.24
CA THR A 105 2.32 7.25 -48.36
C THR A 105 0.85 7.45 -48.02
N SER A 106 0.30 8.62 -48.32
CA SER A 106 -1.14 8.89 -48.22
C SER A 106 -1.60 9.60 -49.48
N THR A 107 -2.77 9.20 -50.00
CA THR A 107 -3.28 9.67 -51.30
C THR A 107 -4.72 10.14 -51.22
N TYR A 108 -5.03 11.18 -51.99
CA TYR A 108 -6.38 11.69 -52.22
C TYR A 108 -6.63 11.77 -53.72
N TYR A 109 -7.77 11.25 -54.20
CA TYR A 109 -8.14 11.29 -55.62
C TYR A 109 -9.23 12.34 -55.85
N ASP A 110 -8.95 13.31 -56.72
CA ASP A 110 -9.93 14.29 -57.19
C ASP A 110 -10.57 13.80 -58.49
N SER A 111 -11.86 13.49 -58.44
CA SER A 111 -12.62 12.98 -59.59
C SER A 111 -12.91 14.03 -60.66
N GLU A 112 -12.95 15.32 -60.32
CA GLU A 112 -13.21 16.40 -61.28
C GLU A 112 -11.95 16.77 -62.05
N ALA A 113 -10.83 16.94 -61.33
CA ALA A 113 -9.53 17.21 -61.92
C ALA A 113 -8.87 15.96 -62.54
N LYS A 114 -9.33 14.76 -62.16
CA LYS A 114 -8.75 13.45 -62.52
C LYS A 114 -7.27 13.33 -62.12
N ILE A 115 -6.90 13.90 -60.97
CA ILE A 115 -5.53 13.91 -60.43
C ILE A 115 -5.51 13.19 -59.08
N THR A 116 -4.48 12.38 -58.84
CA THR A 116 -4.15 11.83 -57.51
C THR A 116 -3.12 12.72 -56.84
N TYR A 117 -3.44 13.20 -55.64
CA TYR A 117 -2.55 13.96 -54.78
C TYR A 117 -1.92 13.08 -53.71
N TYR A 118 -0.69 13.39 -53.33
CA TYR A 118 0.12 12.68 -52.34
C TYR A 118 0.47 13.61 -51.18
N TRP A 119 0.35 13.14 -49.94
CA TRP A 119 0.71 13.93 -48.76
C TRP A 119 2.21 13.84 -48.48
N ASN A 120 2.88 14.99 -48.33
CA ASN A 120 4.32 15.04 -48.00
C ASN A 120 4.60 15.27 -46.50
N GLY A 121 3.57 15.32 -45.65
CA GLY A 121 3.71 15.66 -44.22
C GLY A 121 3.20 17.06 -43.87
N SER A 122 3.05 17.95 -44.85
CA SER A 122 2.61 19.34 -44.63
C SER A 122 1.60 19.84 -45.67
N SER A 123 1.64 19.33 -46.89
CA SER A 123 0.72 19.71 -47.97
C SER A 123 0.54 18.59 -49.00
N TRP A 124 -0.58 18.66 -49.71
CA TRP A 124 -0.87 17.77 -50.84
C TRP A 124 -0.06 18.18 -52.07
N GLN A 125 0.57 17.20 -52.71
CA GLN A 125 1.43 17.34 -53.87
C GLN A 125 0.84 16.58 -55.06
N SER A 126 0.97 17.10 -56.28
CA SER A 126 0.56 16.38 -57.50
C SER A 126 1.58 15.34 -57.96
N THR A 127 2.76 15.30 -57.35
CA THR A 127 3.83 14.32 -57.61
C THR A 127 3.93 13.34 -56.44
N ALA A 128 4.16 12.06 -56.75
CA ALA A 128 4.32 11.02 -55.74
C ALA A 128 5.43 11.35 -54.74
N CYS A 129 5.09 11.27 -53.45
CA CYS A 129 6.01 11.50 -52.34
C CYS A 129 5.61 10.63 -51.15
N THR A 130 6.58 10.42 -50.25
CA THR A 130 6.35 9.84 -48.93
C THR A 130 6.41 10.95 -47.88
N TYR A 131 5.88 10.65 -46.71
CA TYR A 131 6.03 11.46 -45.52
C TYR A 131 6.54 10.61 -44.37
N ARG A 132 7.19 11.27 -43.43
CA ARG A 132 7.69 10.67 -42.21
C ARG A 132 6.54 10.39 -41.24
N TYR A 133 6.53 9.22 -40.63
CA TYR A 133 5.60 8.83 -39.59
C TYR A 133 6.37 8.33 -38.37
N ALA A 134 6.45 9.14 -37.31
CA ALA A 134 7.12 8.77 -36.07
C ALA A 134 6.15 8.16 -35.07
N ILE A 135 6.55 7.04 -34.48
CA ILE A 135 5.78 6.26 -33.52
C ILE A 135 6.62 6.10 -32.27
N PHE A 136 6.04 6.39 -31.10
CA PHE A 136 6.65 6.05 -29.83
C PHE A 136 5.98 4.80 -29.25
N HIS A 137 6.79 3.79 -28.97
CA HIS A 137 6.36 2.50 -28.46
C HIS A 137 6.54 2.44 -26.95
N THR A 138 5.55 1.88 -26.26
CA THR A 138 5.63 1.50 -24.86
C THR A 138 5.22 0.04 -24.76
N ASP A 139 6.21 -0.82 -24.58
CA ASP A 139 6.06 -2.26 -24.56
C ASP A 139 6.23 -2.77 -23.13
N LEU A 140 5.22 -3.46 -22.62
CA LEU A 140 5.27 -4.19 -21.36
C LEU A 140 5.28 -5.68 -21.66
N ASN A 141 6.37 -6.36 -21.32
CA ASN A 141 6.44 -7.82 -21.34
C ASN A 141 6.32 -8.35 -19.92
N THR A 142 5.50 -9.39 -19.73
CA THR A 142 5.15 -9.91 -18.42
C THR A 142 5.41 -11.41 -18.29
N LYS A 143 5.80 -11.82 -17.09
CA LYS A 143 5.81 -13.21 -16.64
C LYS A 143 4.96 -13.33 -15.37
N PRO A 144 4.29 -14.46 -15.12
CA PRO A 144 3.58 -14.66 -13.87
C PRO A 144 4.54 -14.53 -12.68
N LEU A 145 4.25 -13.62 -11.75
CA LEU A 145 5.11 -13.34 -10.59
C LEU A 145 5.35 -14.60 -9.73
N ASP A 146 4.35 -15.48 -9.60
CA ASP A 146 4.46 -16.78 -8.91
C ASP A 146 5.56 -17.65 -9.54
N ASP A 147 5.56 -17.76 -10.87
CA ASP A 147 6.54 -18.57 -11.60
C ASP A 147 7.95 -18.00 -11.47
N VAL A 148 8.10 -16.66 -11.54
CA VAL A 148 9.39 -15.98 -11.36
C VAL A 148 9.90 -16.21 -9.95
N LEU A 149 9.12 -15.92 -8.91
CA LEU A 149 9.51 -16.13 -7.52
C LEU A 149 9.93 -17.58 -7.25
N LYS A 150 9.16 -18.54 -7.76
CA LYS A 150 9.45 -19.97 -7.57
C LYS A 150 10.74 -20.40 -8.28
N ALA A 151 11.10 -19.77 -9.39
CA ALA A 151 12.36 -20.02 -10.10
C ALA A 151 13.60 -19.55 -9.31
N HIS A 152 13.46 -18.56 -8.42
CA HIS A 152 14.53 -18.06 -7.56
C HIS A 152 14.73 -18.85 -6.25
N LEU A 153 13.97 -19.94 -6.05
CA LEU A 153 14.14 -20.88 -4.93
C LEU A 153 15.08 -22.02 -5.32
N ALA A 154 16.16 -22.18 -4.56
CA ALA A 154 17.27 -23.08 -4.91
C ALA A 154 16.95 -24.56 -4.66
N THR A 155 16.13 -24.89 -3.65
CA THR A 155 15.86 -26.27 -3.25
C THR A 155 14.40 -26.66 -3.39
N GLU A 156 14.13 -27.96 -3.58
CA GLU A 156 12.77 -28.50 -3.60
C GLU A 156 12.05 -28.31 -2.25
N GLU A 157 12.79 -28.28 -1.16
CA GLU A 157 12.26 -27.96 0.16
C GLU A 157 11.76 -26.51 0.23
N GLN A 158 12.55 -25.54 -0.25
CA GLN A 158 12.14 -24.14 -0.34
C GLN A 158 10.89 -24.00 -1.21
N LYS A 159 10.84 -24.65 -2.38
CA LYS A 159 9.66 -24.63 -3.25
C LYS A 159 8.42 -25.22 -2.57
N ARG A 160 8.57 -26.30 -1.81
CA ARG A 160 7.49 -26.92 -1.05
C ARG A 160 6.98 -26.00 0.07
N PHE A 161 7.89 -25.36 0.82
CA PHE A 161 7.52 -24.40 1.84
C PHE A 161 6.86 -23.16 1.24
N TYR A 162 7.34 -22.68 0.10
CA TYR A 162 6.72 -21.60 -0.65
C TYR A 162 5.27 -21.94 -1.02
N ASP A 163 5.01 -23.10 -1.60
CA ASP A 163 3.64 -23.53 -1.96
C ASP A 163 2.75 -23.66 -0.71
N LEU A 164 3.30 -24.14 0.41
CA LEU A 164 2.59 -24.22 1.69
C LEU A 164 2.24 -22.83 2.25
N TYR A 165 3.21 -21.91 2.32
CA TYR A 165 2.98 -20.56 2.83
C TYR A 165 2.02 -19.79 1.92
N LYS A 166 2.19 -19.92 0.60
CA LYS A 166 1.30 -19.31 -0.39
C LYS A 166 -0.15 -19.76 -0.21
N SER A 167 -0.38 -21.07 -0.06
CA SER A 167 -1.73 -21.65 0.04
C SER A 167 -2.42 -21.39 1.38
N THR A 168 -1.66 -21.19 2.46
CA THR A 168 -2.18 -20.93 3.80
C THR A 168 -2.10 -19.48 4.23
N SER A 169 -1.48 -18.63 3.40
CA SER A 169 -1.01 -17.28 3.74
C SER A 169 -0.33 -17.18 5.11
N GLY A 170 0.36 -18.24 5.54
CA GLY A 170 0.97 -18.35 6.87
C GLY A 170 -0.03 -18.23 8.04
N GLN A 171 -1.29 -18.62 7.81
CA GLN A 171 -2.45 -18.41 8.70
C GLN A 171 -2.71 -16.93 8.99
N LYS A 172 -2.35 -16.06 8.06
CA LYS A 172 -2.48 -14.60 8.15
C LYS A 172 -3.24 -14.04 6.96
N ASP A 173 -4.31 -14.71 6.52
CA ASP A 173 -5.19 -14.24 5.44
C ASP A 173 -5.63 -12.79 5.63
N TYR A 174 -5.84 -12.36 6.88
CA TYR A 174 -6.20 -10.99 7.25
C TYR A 174 -5.13 -9.95 6.84
N LEU A 175 -3.86 -10.32 6.71
CA LEU A 175 -2.78 -9.43 6.24
C LEU A 175 -2.83 -9.21 4.73
N PHE A 176 -3.44 -10.11 3.97
CA PHE A 176 -3.47 -10.07 2.51
C PHE A 176 -4.89 -9.88 1.96
N GLY A 177 -5.78 -9.29 2.77
CA GLY A 177 -7.15 -8.96 2.37
C GLY A 177 -8.14 -10.13 2.29
N GLY A 178 -7.75 -11.35 2.71
CA GLY A 178 -8.58 -12.54 2.56
C GLY A 178 -8.77 -13.00 1.10
N ASN A 179 -9.66 -13.97 0.87
CA ASN A 179 -9.81 -14.67 -0.42
C ASN A 179 -10.22 -13.78 -1.63
N GLU A 180 -10.68 -12.55 -1.42
CA GLU A 180 -11.20 -11.67 -2.49
C GLU A 180 -10.32 -10.42 -2.77
N ALA A 181 -9.20 -10.27 -2.06
CA ALA A 181 -8.41 -9.03 -2.06
C ALA A 181 -6.89 -9.23 -1.99
N ARG A 182 -6.40 -10.37 -2.50
CA ARG A 182 -4.97 -10.75 -2.53
C ARG A 182 -4.06 -9.79 -3.30
N ASP A 183 -4.66 -8.93 -4.12
CA ASP A 183 -3.96 -8.00 -5.02
C ASP A 183 -3.34 -6.80 -4.31
N ASP A 184 -3.66 -6.53 -3.05
CA ASP A 184 -3.11 -5.34 -2.40
C ASP A 184 -3.20 -5.40 -0.86
N ILE A 185 -2.06 -5.56 -0.18
CA ILE A 185 -1.98 -5.25 1.27
C ILE A 185 -2.33 -3.76 1.56
N TYR A 186 -2.42 -2.95 0.50
CA TYR A 186 -2.86 -1.56 0.45
C TYR A 186 -4.30 -1.38 -0.13
N LYS A 187 -5.09 -2.45 -0.37
CA LYS A 187 -6.42 -2.40 -1.06
C LYS A 187 -7.46 -1.51 -0.36
N TYR A 188 -7.34 -1.38 0.95
CA TYR A 188 -8.15 -0.40 1.66
C TYR A 188 -7.59 0.97 1.32
N GLN A 189 -8.32 1.74 0.52
CA GLN A 189 -8.06 3.14 0.23
C GLN A 189 -7.80 3.90 1.53
N TYR A 190 -6.53 3.99 1.90
CA TYR A 190 -6.03 4.73 3.02
C TYR A 190 -4.90 5.59 2.46
N GLU A 191 -4.97 6.88 2.73
CA GLU A 191 -4.11 7.90 2.13
C GLU A 191 -2.64 7.53 2.40
N PRO A 192 -1.69 7.80 1.48
CA PRO A 192 -0.27 7.44 1.63
C PRO A 192 0.38 7.92 2.95
N GLU A 193 -0.21 8.91 3.60
CA GLU A 193 0.20 9.49 4.89
C GLU A 193 -0.27 8.67 6.10
N GLU A 194 -1.25 7.76 5.94
CA GLU A 194 -1.70 6.77 6.95
C GLU A 194 -0.74 5.60 7.12
N TYR A 195 0.27 5.47 6.27
CA TYR A 195 1.28 4.41 6.35
C TYR A 195 2.32 4.64 7.45
N VAL A 196 1.87 4.59 8.71
CA VAL A 196 2.70 4.08 9.80
C VAL A 196 1.90 3.02 10.56
N ALA A 197 2.33 1.77 10.34
CA ALA A 197 2.15 0.59 11.19
C ALA A 197 0.88 -0.27 11.03
N ILE A 198 0.70 -0.87 9.85
CA ILE A 198 0.12 -2.23 9.78
C ILE A 198 1.29 -3.25 9.82
N TYR A 199 1.94 -3.41 10.97
CA TYR A 199 2.98 -4.43 11.24
C TYR A 199 4.39 -4.18 10.67
N GLY A 200 5.04 -3.12 11.16
CA GLY A 200 6.42 -3.31 11.59
C GLY A 200 6.36 -3.67 13.06
N GLU A 201 7.16 -4.62 13.52
CA GLU A 201 7.80 -4.45 14.82
C GLU A 201 8.48 -3.08 14.74
N ALA A 202 7.75 -2.03 15.08
CA ALA A 202 8.40 -0.94 15.74
C ALA A 202 8.96 -1.67 16.96
N ASP A 203 10.29 -1.70 17.05
CA ASP A 203 11.05 -2.13 18.21
C ASP A 203 10.68 -1.13 19.34
N LEU A 204 9.40 -1.17 19.73
CA LEU A 204 8.76 -0.38 20.75
C LEU A 204 9.12 -1.09 22.04
N SER A 205 10.40 -1.04 22.36
CA SER A 205 10.86 -1.20 23.72
C SER A 205 10.58 0.12 24.41
N PHE A 206 9.64 0.09 25.34
CA PHE A 206 9.36 1.25 26.17
C PHE A 206 10.34 1.24 27.34
N SER A 207 10.99 2.38 27.60
CA SER A 207 11.77 2.53 28.83
C SER A 207 10.89 2.46 30.08
N ASP A 208 9.58 2.70 29.91
CA ASP A 208 8.56 2.62 30.93
C ASP A 208 7.94 1.21 30.95
N ALA A 209 8.01 0.54 32.10
CA ALA A 209 7.56 -0.83 32.27
C ALA A 209 6.03 -0.97 32.13
N GLU A 210 5.25 0.04 32.52
CA GLU A 210 3.79 0.00 32.38
C GLU A 210 3.38 0.13 30.92
N ALA A 211 4.04 1.03 30.18
CA ALA A 211 3.81 1.15 28.74
C ALA A 211 4.11 -0.17 28.00
N GLN A 212 5.16 -0.89 28.41
CA GLN A 212 5.47 -2.22 27.87
C GLN A 212 4.37 -3.23 28.17
N LEU A 213 3.91 -3.33 29.42
CA LEU A 213 2.81 -4.25 29.80
C LEU A 213 1.52 -3.96 29.03
N ILE A 214 1.18 -2.68 28.84
CA ILE A 214 0.03 -2.26 28.05
C ILE A 214 0.19 -2.73 26.60
N TYR A 215 1.34 -2.50 25.98
CA TYR A 215 1.59 -2.87 24.59
C TYR A 215 1.61 -4.39 24.38
N ASP A 216 2.24 -5.14 25.28
CA ASP A 216 2.32 -6.60 25.22
C ASP A 216 0.91 -7.21 25.18
N VAL A 217 -0.02 -6.68 25.98
CA VAL A 217 -1.42 -7.12 25.96
C VAL A 217 -2.15 -6.63 24.71
N ALA A 218 -2.02 -5.34 24.37
CA ALA A 218 -2.74 -4.73 23.25
C ALA A 218 -2.38 -5.37 21.91
N SER A 219 -1.10 -5.66 21.69
CA SER A 219 -0.57 -6.24 20.45
C SER A 219 -1.13 -7.63 20.16
N THR A 220 -1.52 -8.41 21.19
CA THR A 220 -2.13 -9.74 21.02
C THR A 220 -3.46 -9.72 20.25
N GLN A 221 -4.11 -8.55 20.14
CA GLN A 221 -5.42 -8.42 19.48
C GLN A 221 -5.34 -7.70 18.14
N LEU A 222 -4.15 -7.36 17.65
CA LEU A 222 -3.96 -6.75 16.34
C LEU A 222 -4.62 -7.61 15.24
N GLY A 223 -5.30 -6.95 14.30
CA GLY A 223 -5.99 -7.59 13.18
C GLY A 223 -7.41 -8.09 13.48
N ARG A 224 -7.85 -8.05 14.75
CA ARG A 224 -9.23 -8.40 15.11
C ARG A 224 -10.22 -7.34 14.60
N ALA A 225 -11.32 -7.78 14.00
CA ALA A 225 -12.36 -6.89 13.48
C ALA A 225 -13.06 -6.10 14.60
N TYR A 226 -13.56 -4.93 14.25
CA TYR A 226 -14.37 -4.10 15.15
C TYR A 226 -15.71 -4.77 15.47
N HIS A 227 -16.12 -4.71 16.74
CA HIS A 227 -17.46 -5.11 17.18
C HIS A 227 -18.05 -4.12 18.18
N TRP A 228 -19.11 -3.42 17.75
CA TRP A 228 -19.76 -2.39 18.56
C TRP A 228 -20.26 -2.95 19.91
N GLY A 229 -19.88 -2.32 21.02
CA GLY A 229 -20.21 -2.76 22.38
C GLY A 229 -19.31 -3.89 22.90
N GLY A 230 -18.47 -4.48 22.06
CA GLY A 230 -17.56 -5.56 22.44
C GLY A 230 -16.49 -5.08 23.43
N SER A 231 -16.14 -5.94 24.39
CA SER A 231 -15.13 -5.64 25.41
C SER A 231 -14.34 -6.88 25.89
N THR A 232 -14.39 -7.97 25.13
CA THR A 232 -13.74 -9.25 25.47
C THR A 232 -13.26 -9.93 24.20
N VAL A 233 -12.30 -10.85 24.32
CA VAL A 233 -11.80 -11.65 23.19
C VAL A 233 -12.92 -12.39 22.47
N ALA A 234 -13.93 -12.89 23.20
CA ALA A 234 -15.06 -13.64 22.63
C ALA A 234 -16.10 -12.73 21.93
N SER A 235 -16.39 -11.56 22.51
CA SER A 235 -17.35 -10.60 21.94
C SER A 235 -16.75 -9.74 20.83
N GLY A 236 -15.43 -9.76 20.63
CA GLY A 236 -14.74 -8.69 19.92
C GLY A 236 -14.68 -7.40 20.75
N PHE A 237 -14.21 -6.33 20.13
CA PHE A 237 -13.97 -5.04 20.80
C PHE A 237 -14.53 -3.87 20.00
N ASP A 238 -15.00 -2.84 20.70
CA ASP A 238 -14.99 -1.47 20.19
C ASP A 238 -13.79 -0.68 20.74
N CYS A 239 -13.64 0.59 20.34
CA CYS A 239 -12.53 1.43 20.77
C CYS A 239 -12.36 1.49 22.30
N SER A 240 -13.44 1.77 23.01
CA SER A 240 -13.45 1.90 24.47
C SER A 240 -13.38 0.55 25.19
N GLY A 241 -13.98 -0.49 24.61
CA GLY A 241 -13.92 -1.85 25.12
C GLY A 241 -12.54 -2.48 24.98
N PHE A 242 -11.81 -2.14 23.91
CA PHE A 242 -10.42 -2.51 23.72
C PHE A 242 -9.53 -1.88 24.79
N VAL A 243 -9.60 -0.56 24.99
CA VAL A 243 -8.79 0.12 26.02
C VAL A 243 -9.14 -0.39 27.42
N TYR A 244 -10.43 -0.57 27.73
CA TYR A 244 -10.87 -1.20 28.97
C TYR A 244 -10.21 -2.57 29.18
N TRP A 245 -10.28 -3.45 28.18
CA TRP A 245 -9.75 -4.80 28.28
C TRP A 245 -8.23 -4.81 28.42
N VAL A 246 -7.52 -4.00 27.63
CA VAL A 246 -6.06 -3.89 27.70
C VAL A 246 -5.61 -3.45 29.09
N MET A 247 -6.16 -2.35 29.61
CA MET A 247 -5.75 -1.79 30.89
C MET A 247 -6.00 -2.76 32.06
N ASN A 248 -7.18 -3.38 32.08
CA ASN A 248 -7.53 -4.35 33.14
C ASN A 248 -6.71 -5.64 33.02
N THR A 249 -6.38 -6.09 31.81
CA THR A 249 -5.63 -7.34 31.58
C THR A 249 -4.13 -7.16 31.78
N SER A 250 -3.57 -6.00 31.47
CA SER A 250 -2.16 -5.68 31.73
C SER A 250 -1.86 -5.47 33.21
N GLY A 251 -2.89 -5.22 34.01
CA GLY A 251 -2.76 -4.92 35.44
C GLY A 251 -2.26 -3.50 35.74
N VAL A 252 -2.16 -2.64 34.72
CA VAL A 252 -1.69 -1.25 34.87
C VAL A 252 -2.81 -0.32 35.37
N ALA A 253 -4.08 -0.65 35.09
CA ALA A 253 -5.20 0.09 35.66
C ALA A 253 -6.49 -0.75 35.70
N THR A 254 -7.37 -0.44 36.65
CA THR A 254 -8.66 -1.12 36.82
C THR A 254 -9.81 -0.12 36.85
N PHE A 255 -10.73 -0.25 35.90
CA PHE A 255 -11.95 0.56 35.82
C PHE A 255 -13.03 -0.21 35.03
N PRO A 256 -14.33 0.05 35.28
CA PRO A 256 -15.41 -0.67 34.61
C PRO A 256 -15.53 -0.29 33.13
N ARG A 257 -16.13 -1.19 32.34
CA ARG A 257 -16.44 -0.94 30.92
C ARG A 257 -17.31 0.31 30.77
N THR A 258 -16.86 1.25 29.93
CA THR A 258 -17.55 2.52 29.69
C THR A 258 -17.19 3.15 28.34
N SER A 259 -18.00 4.08 27.83
CA SER A 259 -17.73 4.78 26.55
C SER A 259 -16.45 5.63 26.59
N ALA A 260 -15.89 5.97 25.44
CA ALA A 260 -14.71 6.84 25.35
C ALA A 260 -14.92 8.19 26.08
N ASN A 261 -16.08 8.83 25.92
CA ASN A 261 -16.40 10.10 26.58
C ASN A 261 -16.46 9.99 28.11
N VAL A 262 -17.06 8.93 28.63
CA VAL A 262 -17.12 8.70 30.09
C VAL A 262 -15.74 8.30 30.62
N MET A 263 -14.97 7.51 29.85
CA MET A 263 -13.59 7.16 30.17
C MET A 263 -12.76 8.42 30.42
N LEU A 264 -12.75 9.33 29.45
CA LEU A 264 -12.03 10.61 29.52
C LEU A 264 -12.45 11.44 30.73
N LYS A 265 -13.76 11.59 30.97
CA LYS A 265 -14.29 12.49 32.01
C LYS A 265 -14.12 11.96 33.44
N THR A 266 -14.19 10.64 33.62
CA THR A 266 -14.24 10.04 34.96
C THR A 266 -12.88 9.51 35.40
N PHE A 267 -12.14 8.86 34.51
CA PHE A 267 -10.97 8.05 34.85
C PHE A 267 -9.63 8.66 34.44
N CYS A 268 -9.64 9.75 33.67
CA CYS A 268 -8.43 10.37 33.15
C CYS A 268 -8.26 11.83 33.58
N ASP A 269 -7.01 12.27 33.63
CA ASP A 269 -6.59 13.67 33.69
C ASP A 269 -6.01 14.10 32.33
N PRO A 270 -6.41 15.24 31.75
CA PRO A 270 -5.86 15.71 30.48
C PRO A 270 -4.35 15.96 30.55
N VAL A 271 -3.66 15.68 29.45
CA VAL A 271 -2.22 15.86 29.29
C VAL A 271 -1.96 16.66 28.02
N THR A 272 -0.96 17.55 28.04
CA THR A 272 -0.59 18.29 26.83
C THR A 272 0.17 17.38 25.85
N ALA A 273 0.17 17.71 24.56
CA ALA A 273 0.87 16.89 23.56
C ALA A 273 2.37 16.74 23.84
N GLY A 274 3.03 17.75 24.44
CA GLY A 274 4.44 17.68 24.82
C GLY A 274 4.73 16.84 26.07
N GLU A 275 3.71 16.52 26.85
CA GLU A 275 3.80 15.71 28.08
C GLU A 275 3.25 14.28 27.89
N ALA A 276 2.64 14.02 26.73
CA ALA A 276 2.08 12.72 26.37
C ALA A 276 3.20 11.70 26.25
N LYS A 277 3.03 10.55 26.90
CA LYS A 277 4.00 9.46 26.95
C LYS A 277 3.33 8.15 26.51
N PRO A 278 4.12 7.16 26.05
CA PRO A 278 3.59 5.83 25.82
C PRO A 278 2.78 5.30 27.01
N GLY A 279 1.63 4.70 26.74
CA GLY A 279 0.67 4.25 27.75
C GLY A 279 -0.41 5.27 28.12
N ASP A 280 -0.23 6.56 27.79
CA ASP A 280 -1.32 7.53 27.86
C ASP A 280 -2.41 7.21 26.82
N LEU A 281 -3.62 7.72 27.05
CA LEU A 281 -4.73 7.60 26.11
C LEU A 281 -4.80 8.82 25.20
N ILE A 282 -5.20 8.60 23.97
CA ILE A 282 -5.50 9.64 22.99
C ILE A 282 -6.97 9.57 22.59
N PHE A 283 -7.67 10.69 22.67
CA PHE A 283 -9.09 10.80 22.41
C PHE A 283 -9.38 11.65 21.19
N PHE A 284 -10.44 11.30 20.48
CA PHE A 284 -10.89 11.98 19.26
C PHE A 284 -12.39 12.26 19.30
N GLN A 285 -12.82 13.32 18.63
CA GLN A 285 -14.20 13.78 18.55
C GLN A 285 -14.70 13.81 17.10
N GLY A 286 -16.01 13.66 16.90
CA GLY A 286 -16.62 13.73 15.57
C GLY A 286 -16.33 12.55 14.64
N THR A 287 -15.82 11.42 15.14
CA THR A 287 -15.61 10.20 14.34
C THR A 287 -16.91 9.41 14.07
N TYR A 288 -17.94 9.65 14.89
CA TYR A 288 -19.34 9.30 14.66
C TYR A 288 -20.23 10.25 15.48
N ASP A 289 -21.55 10.18 15.25
CA ASP A 289 -22.52 11.07 15.90
C ASP A 289 -22.64 10.81 17.42
N THR A 290 -21.94 11.62 18.21
CA THR A 290 -21.97 11.62 19.67
C THR A 290 -21.39 12.90 20.26
N ILE A 291 -21.69 13.18 21.53
CA ILE A 291 -21.20 14.37 22.25
C ILE A 291 -19.87 14.05 22.96
N GLY A 292 -18.82 14.80 22.63
CA GLY A 292 -17.51 14.73 23.27
C GLY A 292 -16.61 13.68 22.62
N ALA A 293 -15.87 12.91 23.43
CA ALA A 293 -14.96 11.91 22.88
C ALA A 293 -15.74 10.77 22.23
N SER A 294 -15.58 10.66 20.91
CA SER A 294 -16.17 9.63 20.06
C SER A 294 -15.27 8.40 19.97
N HIS A 295 -13.94 8.58 19.92
CA HIS A 295 -12.99 7.48 19.75
C HIS A 295 -11.82 7.60 20.74
N VAL A 296 -11.20 6.46 21.06
CA VAL A 296 -10.05 6.38 21.97
C VAL A 296 -9.04 5.35 21.46
N GLY A 297 -7.76 5.66 21.63
CA GLY A 297 -6.63 4.76 21.43
C GLY A 297 -5.62 4.89 22.56
N ILE A 298 -4.62 4.01 22.55
CA ILE A 298 -3.49 4.02 23.48
C ILE A 298 -2.30 4.60 22.72
N TYR A 299 -1.74 5.69 23.22
CA TYR A 299 -0.58 6.35 22.64
C TYR A 299 0.68 5.50 22.86
N LEU A 300 1.48 5.35 21.81
CA LEU A 300 2.72 4.56 21.81
C LEU A 300 3.97 5.45 21.69
N GLY A 301 3.82 6.78 21.77
CA GLY A 301 4.91 7.68 21.39
C GLY A 301 5.10 7.75 19.88
N ASN A 302 6.08 8.53 19.41
CA ASN A 302 6.45 8.66 18.00
C ASN A 302 5.26 8.96 17.05
N ASN A 303 4.25 9.70 17.55
CA ASN A 303 3.00 9.97 16.84
C ASN A 303 2.22 8.71 16.43
N GLN A 304 2.32 7.63 17.22
CA GLN A 304 1.61 6.39 16.97
C GLN A 304 0.60 6.10 18.07
N MET A 305 -0.51 5.46 17.70
CA MET A 305 -1.43 4.86 18.66
C MET A 305 -1.81 3.44 18.25
N ILE A 306 -2.06 2.56 19.21
CA ILE A 306 -2.81 1.32 19.00
C ILE A 306 -4.27 1.53 19.39
N HIS A 307 -5.19 1.14 18.52
CA HIS A 307 -6.62 1.33 18.77
C HIS A 307 -7.46 0.24 18.10
N CYS A 308 -8.67 0.04 18.60
CA CYS A 308 -9.69 -0.70 17.88
C CYS A 308 -10.37 0.21 16.87
N GLY A 309 -9.71 0.38 15.71
CA GLY A 309 -10.37 0.75 14.47
C GLY A 309 -11.04 -0.47 13.84
N ASP A 310 -11.15 -0.48 12.52
CA ASP A 310 -11.50 -1.69 11.78
C ASP A 310 -10.39 -2.03 10.79
N PRO A 311 -9.61 -3.10 11.02
CA PRO A 311 -9.48 -3.88 12.26
C PRO A 311 -8.73 -3.12 13.38
N ILE A 312 -8.48 -3.78 14.52
CA ILE A 312 -7.50 -3.33 15.53
C ILE A 312 -6.13 -3.17 14.87
N LYS A 313 -5.53 -1.97 14.99
CA LYS A 313 -4.31 -1.59 14.28
C LYS A 313 -3.52 -0.52 15.03
N ILE A 314 -2.26 -0.36 14.65
CA ILE A 314 -1.45 0.81 14.99
C ILE A 314 -1.61 1.82 13.85
N THR A 315 -1.70 3.11 14.16
CA THR A 315 -1.82 4.16 13.14
C THR A 315 -0.96 5.37 13.50
N ASN A 316 -0.51 6.09 12.48
CA ASN A 316 0.03 7.44 12.65
C ASN A 316 -1.11 8.40 13.02
N ILE A 317 -0.94 9.19 14.08
CA ILE A 317 -1.92 10.20 14.49
C ILE A 317 -1.76 11.54 13.75
N THR A 318 -0.68 11.75 12.98
CA THR A 318 -0.44 12.99 12.22
C THR A 318 -1.15 13.03 10.87
N THR A 319 -2.01 12.05 10.57
CA THR A 319 -2.78 12.05 9.32
C THR A 319 -3.82 13.15 9.35
N ASN A 320 -4.29 13.61 8.18
CA ASN A 320 -5.31 14.65 8.10
C ASN A 320 -6.59 14.25 8.86
N TYR A 321 -7.01 12.99 8.74
CA TYR A 321 -8.16 12.45 9.46
C TYR A 321 -7.97 12.56 10.98
N TRP A 322 -6.92 11.95 11.54
CA TRP A 322 -6.70 11.93 12.99
C TRP A 322 -6.40 13.32 13.56
N THR A 323 -5.71 14.18 12.82
CA THR A 323 -5.45 15.56 13.21
C THR A 323 -6.75 16.37 13.26
N SER A 324 -7.63 16.23 12.27
CA SER A 324 -8.92 16.94 12.22
C SER A 324 -9.90 16.50 13.33
N HIS A 325 -9.78 15.25 13.78
CA HIS A 325 -10.61 14.67 14.83
C HIS A 325 -9.97 14.72 16.22
N PHE A 326 -8.72 15.18 16.34
CA PHE A 326 -8.00 15.18 17.61
C PHE A 326 -8.79 15.95 18.68
N TYR A 327 -8.94 15.32 19.85
CA TYR A 327 -9.59 15.97 20.99
C TYR A 327 -8.59 16.30 22.09
N THR A 328 -7.95 15.29 22.69
CA THR A 328 -6.97 15.50 23.75
C THR A 328 -6.16 14.23 24.03
N PHE A 329 -4.98 14.38 24.63
CA PHE A 329 -4.31 13.29 25.33
C PHE A 329 -4.77 13.28 26.79
N ALA A 330 -4.82 12.11 27.41
CA ALA A 330 -5.13 12.00 28.83
C ALA A 330 -4.44 10.81 29.48
N ARG A 331 -4.08 10.95 30.75
CA ARG A 331 -3.46 9.91 31.56
C ARG A 331 -4.49 9.36 32.54
N ILE A 332 -4.53 8.04 32.72
CA ILE A 332 -5.38 7.43 33.75
C ILE A 332 -4.94 7.95 35.12
N LYS A 333 -5.91 8.39 35.94
CA LYS A 333 -5.68 8.91 37.30
C LYS A 333 -5.04 7.84 38.18
N ASP A 334 -4.13 8.26 39.06
CA ASP A 334 -3.41 7.38 39.98
C ASP A 334 -4.32 6.55 40.89
N THR A 335 -5.56 6.98 41.15
CA THR A 335 -6.54 6.21 41.93
C THR A 335 -7.03 4.94 41.24
N TYR A 336 -6.83 4.82 39.92
CA TYR A 336 -7.24 3.66 39.13
C TYR A 336 -6.06 2.87 38.58
N ARG A 337 -4.82 3.36 38.76
CA ARG A 337 -3.58 2.63 38.52
C ARG A 337 -3.30 1.76 39.74
#